data_AF-A0A920G5Z6-F1
#
_entry.id   AF-A0A920G5Z6-F1
#
_cell.length_a   1.000
_cell.length_b   1.000
_cell.length_c   1.000
_cell.angle_alpha   90.00
_cell.angle_beta   90.00
_cell.angle_gamma   90.00
#
_symmetry.space_group_name_H-M   'P 1'
#
loop_
_entity.id
_entity.type
_entity.pdbx_description
1 polymer ?
#
loop_
_entity_poly.entity_id
_entity_poly.type
_entity_poly.pdbx_seq_one_letter_code
_entity_poly.pdbx_strand_id
1 'polypeptide(L)'
;MTCLPSCLELDDVFVLTQNLHSEDSFAQQVIDATDLLIKEGREQGGRLLALNLHPWLVGQPHRIRTVREILEALLVERDDAVWHAAPGSIIEASSPV
;
A
#
# COMPACT_ATOMS: atom_id res chain seq x y z
N MET A 1 12.13 -0.03 21.52
CA MET A 1 11.49 0.98 20.65
C MET A 1 11.58 0.44 19.24
N THR A 2 10.45 0.07 18.64
CA THR A 2 10.37 -0.52 17.30
C THR A 2 9.91 0.57 16.32
N CYS A 3 10.58 0.69 15.18
CA CYS A 3 10.16 1.57 14.10
C CYS A 3 9.55 0.74 12.95
N LEU A 4 8.49 1.25 12.35
CA LEU A 4 7.96 0.72 11.10
C LEU A 4 8.35 1.68 9.97
N PRO A 5 8.82 1.16 8.82
CA PRO A 5 9.17 2.01 7.70
C PRO A 5 7.91 2.62 7.07
N SER A 6 7.97 3.90 6.74
CA SER A 6 6.98 4.60 5.91
C SER A 6 7.48 4.68 4.46
N CYS A 7 6.57 4.66 3.50
CA CYS A 7 6.89 4.82 2.08
C CYS A 7 6.42 6.19 1.57
N LEU A 8 7.36 7.06 1.18
CA LEU A 8 7.03 8.33 0.53
C LEU A 8 6.66 8.14 -0.95
N GLU A 9 7.30 7.21 -1.64
CA GLU A 9 7.11 6.98 -3.08
C GLU A 9 5.69 6.54 -3.45
N LEU A 10 4.95 5.94 -2.50
CA LEU A 10 3.54 5.52 -2.68
C LEU A 10 2.56 6.39 -1.86
N ASP A 11 2.96 7.61 -1.52
CA ASP A 11 2.08 8.60 -0.89
C ASP A 11 1.23 9.31 -1.95
N ASP A 12 -0.08 9.41 -1.72
CA ASP A 12 -1.01 10.00 -2.68
C ASP A 12 -0.75 11.50 -2.94
N VAL A 13 -0.31 12.26 -1.94
CA VAL A 13 0.08 13.67 -2.11
C VAL A 13 1.34 13.74 -2.95
N PHE A 14 2.35 12.93 -2.64
CA PHE A 14 3.60 12.89 -3.39
C PHE A 14 3.36 12.54 -4.87
N VAL A 15 2.67 11.42 -5.13
CA VAL A 15 2.44 10.92 -6.49
C VAL A 15 1.54 11.84 -7.32
N LEU A 16 0.39 12.26 -6.77
CA LEU A 16 -0.61 13.00 -7.54
C LEU A 16 -0.34 14.50 -7.64
N THR A 17 0.31 15.10 -6.63
CA THR A 17 0.45 16.56 -6.56
C THR A 17 1.87 17.05 -6.80
N GLN A 18 2.89 16.27 -6.44
CA GLN A 18 4.29 16.67 -6.61
C GLN A 18 4.88 16.07 -7.88
N ASN A 19 4.65 14.79 -8.13
CA ASN A 19 5.09 14.11 -9.35
C ASN A 19 4.10 14.23 -10.52
N LEU A 20 2.88 14.73 -10.25
CA LEU A 20 1.84 14.99 -11.25
C LEU A 20 1.46 13.74 -12.07
N HIS A 21 1.56 12.56 -11.46
CA HIS A 21 1.08 11.32 -12.07
C HIS A 21 -0.45 11.30 -12.10
N SER A 22 -1.03 10.62 -13.08
CA SER A 22 -2.47 10.40 -13.13
C SER A 22 -2.92 9.44 -12.02
N GLU A 23 -4.21 9.49 -11.70
CA GLU A 23 -4.81 8.57 -10.73
C GLU A 23 -4.67 7.09 -11.18
N ASP A 24 -4.87 6.81 -12.47
CA ASP A 24 -4.67 5.47 -13.02
C ASP A 24 -3.21 5.00 -12.86
N SER A 25 -2.24 5.91 -13.04
CA SER A 25 -0.83 5.61 -12.85
C SER A 25 -0.49 5.36 -11.37
N PHE A 26 -1.12 6.09 -10.44
CA PHE A 26 -0.98 5.85 -9.01
C PHE A 26 -1.49 4.46 -8.63
N ALA A 27 -2.67 4.06 -9.11
CA ALA A 27 -3.19 2.71 -8.88
C ALA A 27 -2.24 1.64 -9.40
N GLN A 28 -1.75 1.78 -10.64
CA GLN A 28 -0.82 0.81 -11.21
C GLN A 28 0.49 0.72 -10.41
N GLN A 29 1.05 1.84 -9.96
CA GLN A 29 2.27 1.85 -9.14
C GLN A 29 2.09 1.08 -7.82
N VAL A 30 0.94 1.24 -7.16
CA VAL A 30 0.64 0.50 -5.92
C VAL A 30 0.49 -1.00 -6.21
N ILE A 31 -0.20 -1.36 -7.30
CA ILE A 31 -0.40 -2.75 -7.71
C ILE A 31 0.94 -3.41 -8.05
N ASP A 32 1.78 -2.76 -8.86
CA ASP A 32 3.10 -3.27 -9.25
C ASP A 32 4.00 -3.48 -8.03
N ALA A 33 4.01 -2.52 -7.10
CA ALA A 33 4.76 -2.65 -5.85
C ALA A 33 4.25 -3.85 -5.02
N THR A 34 2.92 -4.03 -4.94
CA THR A 34 2.32 -5.15 -4.22
C THR A 34 2.74 -6.49 -4.83
N ASP A 35 2.65 -6.63 -6.15
CA ASP A 35 2.98 -7.88 -6.85
C ASP A 35 4.46 -8.24 -6.68
N LEU A 36 5.34 -7.24 -6.72
CA LEU A 36 6.76 -7.43 -6.44
C LEU A 36 7.00 -7.88 -4.99
N LEU A 37 6.39 -7.20 -4.01
CA LEU A 37 6.57 -7.53 -2.59
C LEU A 37 5.99 -8.91 -2.24
N ILE A 38 4.89 -9.33 -2.87
CA ILE A 38 4.35 -10.70 -2.73
C ILE A 38 5.36 -11.71 -3.28
N LYS A 39 5.92 -11.46 -4.47
CA LYS A 39 6.90 -12.34 -5.08
C LYS A 39 8.13 -12.50 -4.18
N GLU A 40 8.71 -11.38 -3.73
CA GLU A 40 9.84 -11.41 -2.80
C GLU A 40 9.46 -12.06 -1.46
N GLY A 41 8.24 -11.82 -0.98
CA GLY A 41 7.70 -12.37 0.25
C GLY A 41 7.72 -13.90 0.28
N ARG A 42 7.42 -14.52 -0.87
CA ARG A 42 7.43 -15.98 -1.05
C ARG A 42 8.84 -16.57 -1.05
N GLU A 43 9.84 -15.80 -1.47
CA GLU A 43 11.22 -16.26 -1.60
C GLU A 43 12.08 -15.95 -0.35
N GLN A 44 11.84 -14.80 0.29
CA GLN A 44 12.74 -14.20 1.27
C GLN A 44 12.03 -13.79 2.58
N GLY A 45 10.80 -14.26 2.81
CA GLY A 45 10.00 -13.94 3.98
C GLY A 45 9.22 -12.63 3.85
N GLY A 46 8.25 -12.43 4.75
CA GLY A 46 7.25 -11.37 4.69
C GLY A 46 7.81 -9.97 4.40
N ARG A 47 7.11 -9.24 3.55
CA ARG A 47 7.42 -7.85 3.18
C ARG A 47 6.33 -6.91 3.70
N LEU A 48 6.67 -5.64 3.87
CA LEU A 48 5.73 -4.61 4.30
C LEU A 48 5.44 -3.64 3.16
N LEU A 49 4.16 -3.45 2.85
CA LEU A 49 3.67 -2.37 2.01
C LEU A 49 3.06 -1.29 2.92
N ALA A 50 3.52 -0.05 2.78
CA ALA A 50 2.93 1.12 3.43
C ALA A 50 2.24 1.99 2.39
N LEU A 51 0.94 2.21 2.55
CA LEU A 51 0.10 3.05 1.68
C LEU A 51 -0.46 4.22 2.48
N ASN A 52 -0.14 5.45 2.06
CA ASN A 52 -0.63 6.67 2.69
C ASN A 52 -1.75 7.26 1.83
N LEU A 53 -2.92 7.47 2.44
CA LEU A 53 -4.10 8.03 1.77
C LEU A 53 -4.64 9.22 2.56
N HIS A 54 -4.81 10.35 1.89
CA HIS A 54 -5.31 11.59 2.49
C HIS A 54 -6.74 11.86 1.99
N PRO A 55 -7.77 11.76 2.86
CA PRO A 55 -9.17 11.87 2.43
C PRO A 55 -9.54 13.17 1.71
N TRP A 56 -8.88 14.28 2.03
CA TRP A 56 -9.13 15.56 1.37
C TRP A 56 -8.68 15.56 -0.10
N LEU A 57 -7.74 14.70 -0.49
CA LEU A 57 -7.20 14.59 -1.84
C LEU A 57 -7.89 13.47 -2.63
N VAL A 58 -7.78 12.23 -2.16
CA VAL A 58 -8.30 11.05 -2.87
C VAL A 58 -9.77 10.77 -2.59
N GLY A 59 -10.34 11.39 -1.55
CA GLY A 59 -11.78 11.28 -1.22
C GLY A 59 -12.70 12.11 -2.13
N GLN A 60 -12.14 12.88 -3.07
CA GLN A 60 -12.94 13.67 -4.00
C GLN A 60 -13.73 12.77 -4.96
N PRO A 61 -14.95 13.17 -5.39
CA PRO A 61 -15.81 12.31 -6.22
C PRO A 61 -15.18 11.79 -7.52
N HIS A 62 -14.25 12.54 -8.11
CA HIS A 62 -13.55 12.16 -9.33
C HIS A 62 -12.33 11.26 -9.08
N ARG A 63 -11.85 11.13 -7.83
CA ARG A 63 -10.64 10.35 -7.45
C ARG A 63 -10.93 9.12 -6.62
N ILE A 64 -12.06 9.08 -5.91
CA ILE A 64 -12.39 7.98 -4.98
C ILE A 64 -12.47 6.61 -5.67
N ARG A 65 -12.77 6.58 -6.99
CA ARG A 65 -12.74 5.36 -7.80
C ARG A 65 -11.37 4.69 -7.75
N THR A 66 -10.29 5.45 -7.84
CA THR A 66 -8.91 4.93 -7.81
C THR A 66 -8.57 4.27 -6.48
N VAL A 67 -9.03 4.84 -5.37
CA VAL A 67 -8.86 4.21 -4.04
C VAL A 67 -9.61 2.89 -3.97
N ARG A 68 -10.83 2.84 -4.53
CA ARG A 68 -11.60 1.59 -4.60
C ARG A 68 -10.85 0.52 -5.39
N GLU A 69 -10.31 0.87 -6.56
CA GLU A 69 -9.55 -0.05 -7.41
C GLU A 69 -8.31 -0.60 -6.70
N ILE A 70 -7.55 0.27 -6.03
CA ILE A 70 -6.39 -0.13 -5.21
C ILE A 70 -6.81 -1.10 -4.10
N LEU A 71 -7.88 -0.77 -3.36
CA LEU A 71 -8.34 -1.61 -2.25
C LEU A 71 -8.95 -2.92 -2.75
N GLU A 72 -9.64 -2.95 -3.89
CA GLU A 72 -10.15 -4.20 -4.49
C GLU A 72 -8.99 -5.11 -4.91
N ALA A 73 -7.97 -4.54 -5.55
CA ALA A 73 -6.76 -5.27 -5.94
C ALA A 73 -5.99 -5.85 -4.73
N LEU A 74 -5.94 -5.12 -3.62
CA LEU A 74 -5.23 -5.54 -2.40
C LEU A 74 -6.06 -6.51 -1.53
N LEU A 75 -7.31 -6.14 -1.23
CA LEU A 75 -8.14 -6.79 -0.22
C LEU A 75 -8.98 -7.96 -0.77
N VAL A 76 -9.15 -8.06 -2.09
CA VAL A 76 -10.02 -9.07 -2.70
C VAL A 76 -9.22 -9.94 -3.65
N GLU A 77 -8.53 -9.34 -4.62
CA GLU A 77 -7.79 -10.12 -5.64
C GLU A 77 -6.56 -10.83 -5.08
N ARG A 78 -6.00 -10.33 -3.96
CA ARG A 78 -4.76 -10.81 -3.33
C ARG A 78 -4.94 -11.15 -1.84
N ASP A 79 -6.17 -11.38 -1.39
CA ASP A 79 -6.51 -11.67 0.01
C ASP A 79 -5.75 -12.90 0.56
N ASP A 80 -5.45 -13.88 -0.30
CA ASP A 80 -4.69 -15.08 0.07
C ASP A 80 -3.18 -14.80 0.29
N ALA A 81 -2.67 -13.71 -0.26
CA ALA A 81 -1.25 -13.37 -0.28
C ALA A 81 -0.90 -12.14 0.58
N VAL A 82 -1.88 -11.30 0.93
CA VAL A 82 -1.67 -10.05 1.66
C VAL A 82 -2.29 -10.15 3.06
N TRP A 83 -1.47 -9.94 4.08
CA TRP A 83 -1.97 -9.82 5.44
C TRP A 83 -2.31 -8.36 5.77
N HIS A 84 -3.60 -8.05 5.88
CA HIS A 84 -4.09 -6.73 6.27
C HIS A 84 -4.06 -6.58 7.79
N ALA A 85 -3.04 -5.88 8.30
CA ALA A 85 -2.77 -5.79 9.73
C ALA A 85 -2.65 -4.35 10.21
N ALA A 86 -3.13 -4.11 11.44
CA ALA A 86 -2.81 -2.89 12.14
C ALA A 86 -1.31 -2.88 12.52
N PRO A 87 -0.68 -1.69 12.61
CA PRO A 87 0.74 -1.57 12.97
C PRO A 87 1.16 -2.35 14.23
N GLY A 88 0.29 -2.40 15.25
CA GLY A 88 0.56 -3.15 16.48
C GLY A 88 0.74 -4.66 16.26
N SER A 89 -0.12 -5.26 15.44
CA SER A 89 -0.03 -6.69 15.12
C SER A 89 1.22 -7.03 14.30
N ILE A 90 1.65 -6.11 13.42
CA ILE A 90 2.90 -6.26 12.66
C ILE A 90 4.10 -6.25 13.61
N ILE A 91 4.13 -5.31 14.57
CA ILE A 91 5.20 -5.23 15.56
C ILE A 91 5.25 -6.52 16.39
N GLU A 92 4.11 -6.98 16.88
CA GLU A 92 4.00 -8.23 17.65
C GLU A 92 4.52 -9.45 16.86
N ALA A 93 4.12 -9.58 15.59
CA ALA A 93 4.59 -10.67 14.73
C ALA A 93 6.08 -10.58 14.37
N SER A 94 6.67 -9.38 14.43
CA SER A 94 8.09 -9.15 14.15
C SER A 94 9.00 -9.35 15.38
N SER A 95 8.43 -9.40 16.58
CA SER A 95 9.20 -9.59 17.81
C SER A 95 9.76 -11.00 17.89
N PRO A 96 11.09 -11.19 17.98
CA PRO A 96 11.65 -12.50 18.27
C PRO A 96 11.24 -12.89 19.69
N VAL A 97 10.68 -14.10 19.85
CA VAL A 97 10.52 -14.75 21.15
C VAL A 97 11.89 -14.98 21.79
#